data_AF-A0A7W1GGD0-F1
#
_entry.id   AF-A0A7W1GGD0-F1
#
_cell.length_a   1.000
_cell.length_b   1.000
_cell.length_c   1.000
_cell.angle_alpha   90.00
_cell.angle_beta   90.00
_cell.angle_gamma   90.00
#
_symmetry.space_group_name_H-M   'P 1'
#
loop_
_entity.id
_entity.type
_entity.pdbx_description
1 polymer ?
#
loop_
_entity_poly.entity_id
_entity_poly.type
_entity_poly.pdbx_seq_one_letter_code
_entity_poly.pdbx_strand_id
1 'polypeptide(L)'
;MFCPQCGTNQSDELKFCKSCGANLYAVRQVVATRETDEKFDWSKTWVAEMFMSGEEAIRRKTEIERLQGITPEVKRYDEIKAGVITGCVGIGVMIFLYVLAEGIILGGRIPPHVTEIIRRLWVAGVIPLMVGIGLLVNGLFVSKKLVEMAKRQPQTKPDALEKGTAQHTLRPADTTEFVPSEFSVTEGTTKHLRSSGPKA
;
A
#
# COMPACT_ATOMS: atom_id res chain seq x y z
N MET A 1 14.09 41.50 2.73
CA MET A 1 13.55 40.36 3.52
C MET A 1 12.80 40.83 4.76
N PHE A 2 11.79 40.06 5.19
CA PHE A 2 11.01 40.35 6.40
C PHE A 2 11.61 39.68 7.63
N CYS A 3 11.71 40.39 8.77
CA CYS A 3 12.13 39.78 10.02
C CYS A 3 10.97 39.02 10.68
N PRO A 4 11.06 37.70 10.93
CA PRO A 4 9.96 36.94 11.52
C PRO A 4 9.64 37.32 12.97
N GLN A 5 10.58 37.99 13.66
CA GLN A 5 10.46 38.29 15.09
C GLN A 5 9.78 39.65 15.38
N CYS A 6 10.01 40.65 14.53
CA CYS A 6 9.50 42.02 14.75
C CYS A 6 8.76 42.61 13.55
N GLY A 7 8.72 41.87 12.44
CA GLY A 7 8.01 42.26 11.22
C GLY A 7 8.55 43.48 10.48
N THR A 8 9.76 43.93 10.80
CA THR A 8 10.39 45.02 10.05
C THR A 8 10.98 44.50 8.75
N ASN A 9 10.82 45.29 7.68
CA ASN A 9 11.45 45.00 6.39
C ASN A 9 12.92 45.46 6.43
N GLN A 10 13.84 44.56 6.12
CA GLN A 10 15.27 44.77 6.16
C GLN A 10 15.88 44.47 4.78
N SER A 11 16.98 45.14 4.43
CA SER A 11 17.68 44.87 3.17
C SER A 11 18.32 43.48 3.17
N ASP A 12 18.45 42.90 1.98
CA ASP A 12 18.93 41.54 1.78
C ASP A 12 20.45 41.37 1.94
N GLU A 13 21.14 42.27 2.62
CA GLU A 13 22.58 42.14 2.93
C GLU A 13 22.87 42.08 4.43
N LEU A 14 21.88 42.42 5.27
CA LEU A 14 22.04 42.46 6.72
C LEU A 14 21.99 41.05 7.34
N LYS A 15 23.01 40.72 8.15
CA LYS A 15 23.06 39.47 8.93
C LYS A 15 22.15 39.48 10.15
N PHE A 16 21.84 40.66 10.68
CA PHE A 16 20.99 40.85 11.87
C PHE A 16 19.95 41.94 11.64
N CYS A 17 18.79 41.80 12.28
CA CYS A 17 17.75 42.82 12.27
C CYS A 17 18.20 44.06 13.06
N LYS A 18 18.08 45.25 12.45
CA LYS A 18 18.42 46.52 13.12
C LYS A 18 17.48 46.88 14.29
N SER A 19 16.26 46.35 14.29
CA SER A 19 15.23 46.70 15.27
C SER A 19 15.16 45.75 16.46
N CYS A 20 15.43 44.46 16.27
CA CYS A 20 15.31 43.46 17.34
C CYS A 20 16.56 42.57 17.53
N GLY A 21 17.60 42.75 16.71
CA GLY A 21 18.83 41.96 16.81
C GLY A 21 18.73 40.51 16.33
N ALA A 22 17.58 40.06 15.84
CA ALA A 22 17.40 38.68 15.37
C ALA A 22 18.36 38.35 14.21
N ASN A 23 18.93 37.14 14.23
CA ASN A 23 19.85 36.65 13.21
C ASN A 23 19.07 36.25 11.95
N LEU A 24 19.19 37.04 10.89
CA LEU A 24 18.49 36.86 9.63
C LEU A 24 19.25 35.94 8.67
N TYR A 25 20.55 35.73 8.90
CA TYR A 25 21.37 34.81 8.11
C TYR A 25 20.88 33.37 8.23
N ALA A 26 20.58 32.90 9.45
CA ALA A 26 20.06 31.56 9.69
C ALA A 26 18.69 31.35 9.01
N VAL A 27 17.81 32.36 9.08
CA VAL A 27 16.50 32.32 8.44
C VAL A 27 16.63 32.18 6.92
N ARG A 28 17.56 32.91 6.31
CA ARG A 28 17.81 32.77 4.86
C ARG A 28 18.34 31.41 4.48
N GLN A 29 19.24 30.84 5.27
CA GLN A 29 19.76 29.51 4.98
C GLN A 29 18.64 28.47 4.97
N VAL A 30 17.70 28.55 5.93
CA VAL A 30 16.55 27.64 5.99
C VAL A 30 15.59 27.87 4.83
N VAL A 31 15.30 29.12 4.45
CA VAL A 31 14.43 29.44 3.30
C VAL A 31 15.06 28.96 1.99
N ALA A 32 16.34 29.25 1.77
CA ALA A 32 17.06 28.83 0.56
C ALA A 32 17.20 27.30 0.45
N THR A 33 17.36 26.59 1.58
CA THR A 33 17.40 25.11 1.59
C THR A 33 16.03 24.49 1.28
N ARG A 34 14.93 25.22 1.49
CA ARG A 34 13.57 24.72 1.26
C ARG A 34 13.11 24.82 -0.20
N GLU A 35 13.79 25.64 -1.02
CA GLU A 35 13.46 25.83 -2.44
C GLU A 35 14.10 24.80 -3.37
N THR A 36 14.97 23.90 -2.87
CA THR A 36 15.37 22.73 -3.66
C THR A 36 14.21 21.75 -3.75
N ASP A 37 13.57 21.82 -4.91
CA ASP A 37 12.35 21.20 -5.41
C ASP A 37 12.32 19.65 -5.36
N GLU A 38 12.48 19.04 -4.18
CA GLU A 38 11.94 17.70 -3.95
C GLU A 38 10.43 17.84 -3.80
N LYS A 39 9.72 17.84 -4.94
CA LYS A 39 8.27 17.66 -4.99
C LYS A 39 7.90 16.46 -4.13
N PHE A 40 7.42 16.76 -2.93
CA PHE A 40 6.87 15.77 -2.01
C PHE A 40 5.73 15.08 -2.75
N ASP A 41 6.02 13.87 -3.22
CA ASP A 41 5.17 13.11 -4.13
C ASP A 41 4.03 12.51 -3.30
N TRP A 42 3.00 13.32 -3.04
CA TRP A 42 1.81 12.95 -2.27
C TRP A 42 1.17 11.65 -2.77
N SER A 43 1.39 11.30 -4.05
CA SER A 43 0.96 10.06 -4.69
C SER A 43 1.59 8.78 -4.08
N LYS A 44 2.75 8.89 -3.44
CA LYS A 44 3.49 7.76 -2.83
C LYS A 44 3.28 7.63 -1.32
N THR A 45 2.54 8.58 -0.71
CA THR A 45 2.26 8.51 0.72
C THR A 45 1.05 7.62 0.96
N TRP A 46 1.11 6.83 2.04
CA TRP A 46 0.04 5.93 2.53
C TRP A 46 -1.35 6.59 2.63
N VAL A 47 -1.40 7.92 2.67
CA VAL A 47 -2.63 8.72 2.66
C VAL A 47 -3.42 8.54 1.35
N ALA A 48 -2.75 8.43 0.20
CA ALA A 48 -3.42 8.20 -1.08
C ALA A 48 -4.07 6.81 -1.14
N GLU A 49 -3.48 5.82 -0.47
CA GLU A 49 -4.05 4.47 -0.35
C GLU A 49 -5.28 4.45 0.57
N MET A 50 -5.34 5.35 1.56
CA MET A 50 -6.46 5.46 2.51
C MET A 50 -7.70 6.15 1.93
N PHE A 51 -7.57 6.88 0.81
CA PHE A 51 -8.67 7.53 0.09
C PHE A 51 -9.20 6.73 -1.11
N MET A 52 -8.54 5.63 -1.52
CA MET A 52 -9.10 4.76 -2.55
C MET A 52 -10.27 3.97 -1.98
N SER A 53 -11.37 3.90 -2.73
CA SER A 53 -12.55 3.13 -2.35
C SER A 53 -12.14 1.67 -2.10
N GLY A 54 -12.74 1.00 -1.11
CA GLY A 54 -12.36 -0.38 -0.74
C GLY A 54 -12.37 -1.36 -1.93
N GLU A 55 -13.20 -1.11 -2.95
CA GLU A 55 -13.25 -1.91 -4.18
C GLU A 55 -12.02 -1.73 -5.08
N GLU A 56 -11.48 -0.51 -5.22
CA GLU A 56 -10.28 -0.24 -6.02
C GLU A 56 -9.03 -0.84 -5.36
N ALA A 57 -8.96 -0.81 -4.03
CA ALA A 57 -7.89 -1.47 -3.28
C ALA A 57 -7.90 -2.99 -3.50
N ILE A 58 -9.09 -3.61 -3.51
CA ILE A 58 -9.25 -5.04 -3.79
C ILE A 58 -8.82 -5.35 -5.24
N ARG A 59 -9.26 -4.57 -6.23
CA ARG A 59 -8.87 -4.77 -7.65
C ARG A 59 -7.36 -4.66 -7.83
N ARG A 60 -6.74 -3.61 -7.29
CA ARG A 60 -5.29 -3.41 -7.40
C ARG A 60 -4.52 -4.52 -6.72
N LYS A 61 -4.99 -5.01 -5.56
CA LYS A 61 -4.38 -6.15 -4.89
C LYS A 61 -4.48 -7.43 -5.74
N THR A 62 -5.61 -7.68 -6.38
CA THR A 62 -5.74 -8.84 -7.29
C THR A 62 -4.87 -8.73 -8.54
N GLU A 63 -4.65 -7.52 -9.07
CA GLU A 63 -3.71 -7.28 -10.17
C GLU A 63 -2.26 -7.49 -9.73
N ILE A 64 -1.89 -6.98 -8.56
CA ILE A 64 -0.55 -7.19 -7.98
C ILE A 64 -0.32 -8.69 -7.71
N GLU A 65 -1.31 -9.41 -7.18
CA GLU A 65 -1.21 -10.86 -6.97
C GLU A 65 -1.02 -11.63 -8.29
N ARG A 66 -1.66 -11.19 -9.38
CA ARG A 66 -1.44 -11.74 -10.73
C ARG A 66 -0.03 -11.43 -11.25
N LEU A 67 0.44 -10.20 -11.10
CA LEU A 67 1.77 -9.76 -11.54
C LEU A 67 2.90 -10.45 -10.76
N GLN A 68 2.69 -10.68 -9.47
CA GLN A 68 3.64 -11.37 -8.60
C GLN A 68 3.59 -12.90 -8.76
N GLY A 69 2.68 -13.42 -9.60
CA GLY A 69 2.56 -14.86 -9.84
C GLY A 69 2.23 -15.65 -8.58
N ILE A 70 1.58 -15.01 -7.59
CA ILE A 70 1.22 -15.67 -6.33
C ILE A 70 0.09 -16.64 -6.65
N THR A 71 0.45 -17.89 -6.89
CA THR A 71 -0.54 -18.95 -7.05
C THR A 71 -1.19 -19.22 -5.68
N PRO A 72 -2.47 -19.63 -5.65
CA PRO A 72 -3.14 -20.03 -4.41
C PRO A 72 -2.39 -21.17 -3.68
N GLU A 73 -1.58 -21.95 -4.41
CA GLU A 73 -0.73 -22.99 -3.85
C GLU A 73 0.45 -22.43 -3.05
N VAL A 74 1.10 -21.37 -3.53
CA VAL A 74 2.19 -20.69 -2.81
C VAL A 74 1.66 -20.07 -1.51
N LYS A 75 0.50 -19.39 -1.58
CA LYS A 75 -0.14 -18.81 -0.40
C LYS A 75 -0.45 -19.86 0.67
N ARG A 76 -0.96 -21.03 0.25
CA ARG A 76 -1.20 -22.16 1.16
C ARG A 76 0.09 -22.64 1.82
N TYR A 77 1.14 -22.77 1.03
CA TYR A 77 2.43 -23.24 1.53
C TYR A 77 3.01 -22.25 2.56
N ASP A 78 2.85 -20.95 2.33
CA ASP A 78 3.31 -19.92 3.25
C ASP A 78 2.50 -19.89 4.55
N GLU A 79 1.18 -20.06 4.49
CA GLU A 79 0.33 -20.19 5.68
C GLU A 79 0.69 -21.43 6.51
N ILE A 80 0.91 -22.58 5.87
CA ILE A 80 1.34 -23.82 6.53
C ILE A 80 2.72 -23.64 7.15
N LYS A 81 3.68 -23.08 6.41
CA LYS A 81 5.02 -22.77 6.93
C LYS A 81 4.96 -21.85 8.13
N ALA A 82 4.18 -20.79 8.06
CA ALA A 82 3.99 -19.86 9.17
C ALA A 82 3.42 -20.59 10.40
N GLY A 83 2.43 -21.45 10.21
CA GLY A 83 1.87 -22.29 11.28
C GLY A 83 2.89 -23.25 11.92
N VAL A 84 3.71 -23.91 11.10
CA VAL A 84 4.78 -24.80 11.59
C VAL A 84 5.84 -24.03 12.36
N ILE A 85 6.32 -22.91 11.82
CA ILE A 85 7.35 -22.08 12.46
C ILE A 85 6.84 -21.55 13.81
N THR A 86 5.65 -20.96 13.83
CA THR A 86 5.06 -20.42 15.07
C THR A 86 4.76 -21.52 16.10
N GLY A 87 4.29 -22.69 15.67
CA GLY A 87 4.11 -23.86 16.53
C GLY A 87 5.42 -24.33 17.16
N CYS A 88 6.48 -24.48 16.37
CA CYS A 88 7.81 -24.86 16.84
C CYS A 88 8.39 -23.83 17.82
N VAL A 89 8.23 -22.54 17.53
CA VAL A 89 8.63 -21.45 18.44
C VAL A 89 7.88 -21.56 19.76
N GLY A 90 6.58 -21.86 19.73
CA GLY A 90 5.80 -22.06 20.95
C GLY A 90 6.30 -23.20 21.82
N ILE A 91 6.60 -24.36 21.22
CA ILE A 91 7.21 -25.50 21.93
C ILE A 91 8.57 -25.12 22.50
N GLY A 92 9.41 -24.44 21.73
CA GLY A 92 10.73 -23.99 22.17
C GLY A 92 10.66 -23.05 23.38
N VAL A 93 9.77 -22.05 23.32
CA VAL A 93 9.51 -21.12 24.44
C VAL A 93 8.98 -21.87 25.66
N MET A 94 8.09 -22.86 25.45
CA MET A 94 7.54 -23.68 26.51
C MET A 94 8.63 -24.46 27.27
N ILE A 95 9.49 -25.17 26.53
CA ILE A 95 10.61 -25.94 27.09
C ILE A 95 11.63 -25.01 27.76
N PHE A 96 11.99 -23.91 27.09
CA PHE A 96 12.95 -22.95 27.61
C PHE A 96 12.50 -22.34 28.94
N LEU A 97 11.26 -21.86 29.03
CA LEU A 97 10.72 -21.29 30.26
C LEU A 97 10.57 -22.33 31.36
N TYR A 98 10.26 -23.59 31.02
CA TYR A 98 10.21 -24.68 31.98
C TYR A 98 11.59 -24.93 32.62
N VAL A 99 12.63 -25.11 31.80
CA VAL A 99 14.00 -25.36 32.28
C VAL A 99 14.54 -24.17 33.06
N LEU A 100 14.28 -22.95 32.59
CA LEU A 100 14.68 -21.72 33.26
C LEU A 100 13.99 -21.58 34.63
N ALA A 101 12.67 -21.82 34.70
CA ALA A 101 11.91 -21.80 35.95
C ALA A 101 12.46 -22.83 36.95
N GLU A 102 12.74 -24.05 36.51
CA GLU A 102 13.28 -25.10 37.36
C GLU A 102 14.68 -24.73 37.91
N GLY A 103 15.57 -24.20 37.07
CA GLY A 103 16.88 -23.71 37.51
C GLY A 103 16.79 -22.58 38.54
N ILE A 104 15.84 -21.66 38.36
CA ILE A 104 15.58 -20.55 39.29
C ILE A 104 15.06 -21.07 40.65
N ILE A 105 14.18 -22.08 40.65
CA ILE A 105 13.63 -22.69 41.86
C ILE A 105 14.72 -23.45 42.64
N LEU A 106 15.54 -24.24 41.94
CA LEU A 106 16.67 -24.97 42.55
C LEU A 106 17.73 -24.03 43.14
N GLY A 107 17.84 -22.80 42.64
CA GLY A 107 18.72 -21.76 43.16
C GLY A 107 18.37 -21.27 44.59
N GLY A 108 17.23 -21.67 45.15
CA GLY A 108 16.96 -21.63 46.60
C GLY A 108 16.70 -20.26 47.23
N ARG A 109 16.56 -19.18 46.46
CA ARG A 109 16.41 -17.79 46.98
C ARG A 109 14.98 -17.25 46.98
N ILE A 110 13.97 -18.09 46.79
CA ILE A 110 12.63 -17.64 46.42
C ILE A 110 11.59 -18.03 47.47
N PRO A 111 10.74 -17.09 47.92
CA PRO A 111 9.62 -17.39 48.81
C PRO A 111 8.65 -18.42 48.19
N PRO A 112 8.05 -19.30 48.98
CA PRO A 112 7.21 -20.40 48.49
C PRO A 112 5.98 -19.93 47.67
N HIS A 113 5.46 -18.72 47.92
CA HIS A 113 4.34 -18.17 47.15
C HIS A 113 4.73 -17.77 45.71
N VAL A 114 5.98 -17.38 45.47
CA VAL A 114 6.48 -16.98 44.15
C VAL A 114 6.86 -18.21 43.32
N THR A 115 7.32 -19.28 43.97
CA THR A 115 7.67 -20.56 43.35
C THR A 115 6.51 -21.13 42.52
N GLU A 116 5.27 -21.08 43.03
CA GLU A 116 4.09 -21.54 42.30
C GLU A 116 3.80 -20.74 41.03
N ILE A 117 4.04 -19.43 41.05
CA ILE A 117 3.86 -18.56 39.88
C ILE A 117 4.93 -18.87 38.83
N ILE A 118 6.19 -18.95 39.25
CA ILE A 118 7.33 -19.25 38.37
C ILE A 118 7.16 -20.63 37.71
N ARG A 119 6.68 -21.63 38.45
CA ARG A 119 6.43 -22.98 37.93
C ARG A 119 5.36 -23.03 36.84
N ARG A 120 4.48 -22.03 36.73
CA ARG A 120 3.43 -21.95 35.70
C ARG A 120 3.81 -21.06 34.52
N LEU A 121 4.97 -20.41 34.56
CA LEU A 121 5.39 -19.45 33.54
C LEU A 121 5.53 -20.10 32.14
N TRP A 122 5.87 -21.38 32.06
CA TRP A 122 5.97 -22.13 30.81
C TRP A 122 4.66 -22.17 30.01
N VAL A 123 3.50 -22.00 30.67
CA VAL A 123 2.18 -21.96 30.03
C VAL A 123 2.07 -20.81 29.01
N ALA A 124 2.88 -19.76 29.14
CA ALA A 124 2.95 -18.69 28.14
C ALA A 124 3.32 -19.21 26.73
N GLY A 125 4.08 -20.31 26.63
CA GLY A 125 4.41 -20.96 25.35
C GLY A 125 3.23 -21.66 24.67
N VAL A 126 2.15 -21.93 25.38
CA VAL A 126 0.92 -22.54 24.82
C VAL A 126 0.22 -21.57 23.85
N ILE A 127 0.31 -20.26 24.09
CA ILE A 127 -0.34 -19.25 23.24
C ILE A 127 0.20 -19.33 21.79
N PRO A 128 1.51 -19.17 21.52
CA PRO A 128 2.06 -19.29 20.17
C PRO A 128 1.89 -20.70 19.58
N LEU A 129 1.89 -21.74 20.40
CA LEU A 129 1.55 -23.10 19.94
C LEU A 129 0.13 -23.16 19.36
N MET A 130 -0.85 -22.65 20.10
CA MET A 130 -2.26 -22.62 19.66
C MET A 130 -2.45 -21.75 18.42
N VAL A 131 -1.75 -20.61 18.33
CA VAL A 131 -1.74 -19.78 17.11
C VAL A 131 -1.17 -20.56 15.92
N GLY A 132 -0.06 -21.28 16.09
CA GLY A 132 0.53 -22.10 15.05
C GLY A 132 -0.39 -23.22 14.56
N ILE A 133 -1.09 -23.88 15.49
CA ILE A 133 -2.12 -24.87 15.17
C ILE A 133 -3.27 -24.23 14.37
N GLY A 134 -3.73 -23.05 14.79
CA GLY A 134 -4.78 -22.31 14.07
C GLY A 134 -4.40 -21.98 12.62
N LEU A 135 -3.17 -21.51 12.41
CA LEU A 135 -2.64 -21.23 11.06
C LEU A 135 -2.51 -22.51 10.22
N LEU A 136 -2.05 -23.60 10.82
CA LEU A 136 -1.98 -24.91 10.17
C LEU A 136 -3.36 -25.41 9.73
N VAL A 137 -4.35 -25.34 10.62
CA VAL A 137 -5.73 -25.74 10.31
C VAL A 137 -6.31 -24.85 9.21
N ASN A 138 -6.08 -23.55 9.27
CA ASN A 138 -6.53 -22.60 8.25
C ASN A 138 -5.94 -22.93 6.87
N GLY A 139 -4.62 -23.10 6.77
CA GLY A 139 -3.93 -23.45 5.52
C GLY A 139 -4.29 -24.86 5.00
N LEU A 140 -4.73 -25.78 5.87
CA LEU A 140 -5.18 -27.11 5.44
C LEU A 140 -6.65 -27.14 4.98
N PHE A 141 -7.55 -26.45 5.67
CA PHE A 141 -9.00 -26.50 5.38
C PHE A 141 -9.45 -25.45 4.36
N VAL A 142 -9.04 -24.19 4.52
CA VAL A 142 -9.54 -23.08 3.69
C VAL A 142 -8.94 -23.15 2.29
N SER A 143 -7.65 -23.48 2.17
CA SER A 143 -7.01 -23.60 0.86
C SER A 143 -7.53 -24.79 0.05
N LYS A 144 -7.91 -25.91 0.69
CA LYS A 144 -8.55 -27.03 -0.03
C LYS A 144 -9.88 -26.61 -0.64
N LYS A 145 -10.72 -25.89 0.13
CA LYS A 145 -12.00 -25.38 -0.37
C LYS A 145 -11.84 -24.32 -1.47
N LEU A 146 -10.84 -23.44 -1.38
CA LEU A 146 -10.58 -22.43 -2.41
C LEU A 146 -10.11 -23.04 -3.73
N VAL A 147 -9.19 -24.02 -3.69
CA VAL A 147 -8.75 -24.73 -4.91
C VAL A 147 -9.91 -25.52 -5.52
N GLU A 148 -10.75 -26.14 -4.70
CA GLU A 148 -11.92 -26.87 -5.19
C GLU A 148 -12.96 -25.93 -5.82
N MET A 149 -13.19 -24.74 -5.25
CA MET A 149 -14.05 -23.72 -5.85
C MET A 149 -13.46 -23.13 -7.13
N ALA A 150 -12.15 -22.88 -7.18
CA ALA A 150 -11.46 -22.44 -8.39
C ALA A 150 -11.50 -23.49 -9.51
N LYS A 151 -11.49 -24.78 -9.16
CA LYS A 151 -11.61 -25.89 -10.11
C LYS A 151 -13.06 -26.13 -10.57
N ARG A 152 -14.04 -25.76 -9.73
CA ARG A 152 -15.48 -25.84 -10.04
C ARG A 152 -16.02 -24.63 -10.77
N GLN A 153 -15.32 -23.50 -10.76
CA GLN A 153 -15.60 -22.44 -11.71
C GLN A 153 -15.18 -22.99 -13.08
N PRO A 154 -16.13 -23.33 -13.99
CA PRO A 154 -15.74 -23.68 -15.33
C PRO A 154 -14.91 -22.50 -15.82
N GLN A 155 -13.74 -22.78 -16.37
CA GLN A 155 -13.12 -21.85 -17.28
C GLN A 155 -14.22 -21.51 -18.30
N THR A 156 -14.87 -20.36 -18.13
CA THR A 156 -15.28 -19.56 -19.26
C THR A 156 -13.97 -19.25 -19.97
N LYS A 157 -13.48 -20.24 -20.71
CA LYS A 157 -12.62 -19.99 -21.86
C LYS A 157 -13.36 -18.86 -22.58
N PRO A 158 -12.74 -17.70 -22.85
CA PRO A 158 -13.14 -17.00 -24.04
C PRO A 158 -12.97 -18.04 -25.15
N ASP A 159 -14.09 -18.57 -25.60
CA ASP A 159 -14.12 -19.53 -26.68
C ASP A 159 -13.30 -18.96 -27.82
N ALA A 160 -12.56 -19.88 -28.42
CA ALA A 160 -11.82 -19.75 -29.65
C ALA A 160 -12.22 -18.53 -30.48
N LEU A 161 -11.30 -17.58 -30.62
CA LEU A 161 -11.27 -16.74 -31.80
C LEU A 161 -11.28 -17.69 -33.00
N GLU A 162 -12.37 -17.65 -33.74
CA GLU A 162 -12.69 -18.44 -34.93
C GLU A 162 -11.45 -18.68 -35.79
N LYS A 163 -10.94 -19.91 -35.72
CA LYS A 163 -9.92 -20.40 -36.63
C LYS A 163 -10.64 -20.96 -37.85
N GLY A 164 -11.13 -20.09 -38.73
CA GLY A 164 -11.70 -20.57 -40.00
C GLY A 164 -12.73 -19.69 -40.69
N THR A 165 -12.40 -18.44 -41.00
CA THR A 165 -13.08 -17.74 -42.10
C THR A 165 -12.08 -16.82 -42.79
N ALA A 166 -11.92 -17.09 -44.09
CA ALA A 166 -11.09 -16.45 -45.10
C ALA A 166 -10.28 -15.20 -44.69
N GLN A 167 -9.01 -15.19 -45.11
CA GLN A 167 -8.22 -13.98 -45.32
C GLN A 167 -9.03 -12.97 -46.15
N HIS A 168 -9.79 -12.09 -45.49
CA HIS A 168 -10.16 -10.82 -46.07
C HIS A 168 -8.95 -9.92 -45.89
N THR A 169 -8.12 -9.88 -46.93
CA THR A 169 -7.23 -8.75 -47.18
C THR A 169 -8.05 -7.48 -47.04
N LEU A 170 -7.78 -6.72 -45.98
CA LEU A 170 -8.31 -5.37 -45.83
C LEU A 170 -7.85 -4.58 -47.06
N ARG A 171 -8.81 -4.16 -47.87
CA ARG A 171 -8.58 -3.21 -48.96
C ARG A 171 -7.95 -1.95 -48.36
N PRO A 172 -6.87 -1.41 -48.93
CA PRO A 172 -6.24 -0.18 -48.44
C PRO A 172 -7.29 0.92 -48.33
N ALA A 173 -7.25 1.68 -47.23
CA ALA A 173 -8.17 2.76 -46.93
C ALA A 173 -8.20 3.76 -48.08
N ASP A 174 -9.34 3.82 -48.77
CA ASP A 174 -9.62 4.81 -49.81
C ASP A 174 -10.04 6.10 -49.10
N THR A 175 -9.16 7.10 -49.06
CA THR A 175 -9.35 8.36 -48.33
C THR A 175 -10.25 9.36 -49.06
N THR A 176 -11.05 8.90 -50.04
CA THR A 176 -11.85 9.79 -50.90
C THR A 176 -13.34 9.85 -50.55
N GLU A 177 -13.82 9.03 -49.62
CA GLU A 177 -15.24 9.03 -49.24
C GLU A 177 -15.46 9.67 -47.86
N PHE A 178 -15.88 10.93 -47.87
CA PHE A 178 -16.41 11.61 -46.68
C PHE A 178 -17.73 10.97 -46.29
N VAL A 179 -17.72 10.12 -45.25
CA VAL A 179 -18.93 9.70 -44.56
C VAL A 179 -19.39 10.87 -43.68
N PRO A 180 -20.59 11.45 -43.89
CA PRO A 180 -21.12 12.43 -42.97
C PRO A 180 -21.47 11.73 -41.65
N SER A 181 -20.74 12.04 -40.58
CA SER A 181 -21.09 11.62 -39.22
C SER A 181 -22.21 12.53 -38.70
N GLU A 182 -23.37 11.95 -38.36
CA GLU A 182 -24.53 12.66 -37.79
C GLU A 182 -24.32 13.14 -36.33
N PHE A 183 -23.11 13.02 -35.79
CA PHE A 183 -22.79 13.48 -34.43
C PHE A 183 -21.58 14.41 -34.45
N SER A 184 -21.80 15.61 -34.97
CA SER A 184 -20.91 16.76 -34.74
C SER A 184 -21.13 17.28 -33.33
N VAL A 185 -20.24 16.90 -32.41
CA VAL A 185 -20.11 17.52 -31.07
C VAL A 185 -19.19 18.73 -31.20
N THR A 186 -19.57 19.70 -32.02
CA THR A 186 -19.02 21.06 -32.00
C THR A 186 -20.01 22.00 -32.66
N GLU A 187 -20.86 22.67 -31.89
CA GLU A 187 -21.33 24.03 -32.18
C GLU A 187 -22.28 24.52 -31.08
N GLY A 188 -21.94 25.62 -30.42
CA GLY A 188 -22.85 26.21 -29.44
C GLY A 188 -22.33 27.27 -28.48
N THR A 189 -21.05 27.69 -28.54
CA THR A 189 -20.61 28.81 -27.68
C THR A 189 -19.40 29.56 -28.23
N THR A 190 -19.62 30.42 -29.23
CA THR A 190 -18.84 31.67 -29.38
C THR A 190 -19.67 32.67 -30.18
N LYS A 191 -20.48 33.43 -29.45
CA LYS A 191 -21.28 34.54 -29.96
C LYS A 191 -20.33 35.68 -30.37
N HIS A 192 -20.26 35.99 -31.67
CA HIS A 192 -19.48 37.11 -32.19
C HIS A 192 -20.03 38.46 -31.69
N LEU A 193 -19.19 39.29 -31.07
CA LEU A 193 -19.46 40.69 -30.75
C LEU A 193 -19.39 41.50 -32.06
N ARG A 194 -20.53 42.04 -32.52
CA ARG A 194 -20.58 43.08 -33.56
C ARG A 194 -19.99 44.37 -33.00
N SER A 195 -18.93 44.88 -33.63
CA SER A 195 -18.48 46.27 -33.47
C SER A 195 -19.36 47.18 -34.34
N SER A 196 -20.16 48.03 -33.70
CA SER A 196 -20.84 49.15 -34.35
C SER A 196 -20.02 50.42 -34.09
N GLY A 197 -19.21 50.82 -35.05
CA GLY A 197 -18.70 52.19 -35.17
C GLY A 197 -19.47 52.90 -36.29
N PRO A 198 -20.15 54.03 -36.03
CA PRO A 198 -20.66 54.87 -37.10
C PRO A 198 -19.62 55.91 -37.50
N LYS A 199 -19.36 56.00 -38.80
CA LYS A 199 -18.78 57.18 -39.46
C LYS A 199 -19.92 58.16 -39.75
N ALA A 200 -19.79 59.37 -39.25
CA ALA A 200 -20.20 60.61 -39.90
C ALA A 200 -19.25 61.71 -39.42
#